data_AF-A0A1Z4NAS2-F1
#
_entry.id   AF-A0A1Z4NAS2-F1
#
_cell.length_a   1.000
_cell.length_b   1.000
_cell.length_c   1.000
_cell.angle_alpha   90.00
_cell.angle_beta   90.00
_cell.angle_gamma   90.00
#
_symmetry.space_group_name_H-M   'P 1'
#
loop_
_entity.id
_entity.type
_entity.pdbx_description
1 polymer ?
#
loop_
_entity_poly.entity_id
_entity_poly.type
_entity_poly.pdbx_seq_one_letter_code
_entity_poly.pdbx_strand_id
1 'polypeptide(L)'
;MSIGCYFGFDSGQYLYVGLQKTTELVLSSIDYTTVDNNLINIFSSKMDLASLAARIEQLEAEQHLRRKNIAWLKHYFDALKQEFQNRPELQQIQCMEEAISQLTAQVAELQQHFNHSSILSNSLNNLNNNDVTNTTTEKVDIDDDEIVKKFFERVELQKPTLDTVTIVENVSLDETEQDNLIDITEEQAQNSRAFSEQDFKIERMMWLANRIYAAQESVQEIPINSEDFLSLYDARERDFTEKNLRKINLNGKNFSNINLSKADLTGANLSDTTLHSTKLSEANLDGASLLKIRLTSVNLEKATLRKANLSGAYICDINLSEANLSGANLTGANLRKAKLIGADLSNANLSNANLLEANLEGANLTGANLEQAIYNENTVFPTDFVPEKNAYLIAPCSSLTNANLAGADLKQVNLTGANLKWANINSASLEGADLSEANLSGANLTRANLCNTKLIQADMSGAKLSETKLAGANLTAAKLNTANLMQADLNCTNLTAAELCNANLKNAKFNAPNFSGANLSGVNLVGLSINANFSGANLSKANLCGATLYGLNLIGANLTGADLRGSNLNHAKLEKANLKDANLSGATLENAKLTGAIMPDSTTHE
;
A
#
# COMPACT_ATOMS: atom_id res chain seq x y z
N MET A 1 20.71 -62.45 14.51
CA MET A 1 20.65 -61.45 13.43
C MET A 1 21.04 -60.11 14.02
N SER A 2 22.20 -59.58 13.64
CA SER A 2 22.66 -58.26 14.04
C SER A 2 22.15 -57.26 13.00
N ILE A 3 21.38 -56.25 13.40
CA ILE A 3 20.99 -55.14 12.52
C ILE A 3 21.98 -54.01 12.80
N GLY A 4 22.75 -53.62 11.79
CA GLY A 4 23.63 -52.45 11.83
C GLY A 4 23.20 -51.46 10.75
N CYS A 5 23.08 -50.18 11.13
CA CYS A 5 22.80 -49.09 10.19
C CYS A 5 24.06 -48.23 10.05
N TYR A 6 24.42 -47.89 8.81
CA TYR A 6 25.44 -46.90 8.50
C TYR A 6 24.78 -45.55 8.31
N PHE A 7 25.29 -44.52 9.00
CA PHE A 7 24.92 -43.13 8.74
C PHE A 7 26.07 -42.46 7.99
N GLY A 8 25.78 -41.98 6.78
CA GLY A 8 26.72 -41.21 5.97
C GLY A 8 26.49 -39.71 6.14
N PHE A 9 27.57 -38.95 6.23
CA PHE A 9 27.56 -37.48 6.14
C PHE A 9 28.32 -37.05 4.87
N ASP A 10 27.95 -35.89 4.30
CA ASP A 10 28.41 -35.38 2.99
C ASP A 10 29.93 -35.11 2.86
N SER A 11 30.73 -35.40 3.89
CA SER A 11 32.19 -35.31 3.87
C SER A 11 32.92 -36.67 3.75
N GLY A 12 32.20 -37.78 3.56
CA GLY A 12 32.81 -39.08 3.25
C GLY A 12 33.37 -39.87 4.44
N GLN A 13 32.97 -39.54 5.68
CA GLN A 13 33.20 -40.39 6.85
C GLN A 13 31.92 -41.11 7.30
N TYR A 14 32.05 -42.37 7.70
CA TYR A 14 30.95 -43.23 8.15
C TYR A 14 31.08 -43.57 9.64
N LEU A 15 29.98 -43.42 10.39
CA LEU A 15 29.90 -43.85 11.78
C LEU A 15 29.16 -45.19 11.87
N TYR A 16 29.78 -46.20 12.48
CA TYR A 16 29.16 -47.49 12.75
C TYR A 16 28.72 -47.58 14.21
N VAL A 17 27.42 -47.82 14.44
CA VAL A 17 26.87 -48.04 15.78
C VAL A 17 26.17 -49.40 15.79
N GLY A 18 26.67 -50.32 16.61
CA GLY A 18 26.08 -51.65 16.80
C GLY A 18 25.66 -51.88 18.25
N LEU A 19 24.43 -52.34 18.46
CA LEU A 19 23.94 -52.80 19.77
C LEU A 19 24.21 -54.30 19.91
N GLN A 20 25.13 -54.68 20.81
CA GLN A 20 25.20 -56.03 21.35
C GLN A 20 24.41 -56.10 22.66
N LYS A 21 23.65 -57.17 22.80
CA LYS A 21 22.70 -57.37 23.91
C LYS A 21 23.42 -57.85 25.16
N THR A 22 24.17 -56.97 25.83
CA THR A 22 24.52 -57.08 27.26
C THR A 22 24.93 -55.72 27.79
N THR A 23 24.31 -55.33 28.89
CA THR A 23 24.60 -54.17 29.74
C THR A 23 26.08 -54.07 30.12
N GLU A 24 26.82 -53.13 29.52
CA GLU A 24 27.91 -52.33 30.10
C GLU A 24 28.61 -51.54 28.98
N LEU A 25 28.66 -50.21 29.09
CA LEU A 25 29.47 -49.35 28.22
C LEU A 25 30.72 -48.96 29.00
N VAL A 26 31.83 -49.65 28.73
CA VAL A 26 33.16 -49.28 29.19
C VAL A 26 33.63 -48.05 28.40
N LEU A 27 33.72 -46.91 29.08
CA LEU A 27 34.41 -45.71 28.59
C LEU A 27 35.91 -45.90 28.81
N SER A 28 36.70 -45.97 27.74
CA SER A 28 38.15 -45.84 27.81
C SER A 28 38.65 -44.71 26.89
N SER A 29 38.90 -43.57 27.54
CA SER A 29 39.90 -42.51 27.30
C SER A 29 40.29 -42.08 25.88
N ILE A 30 40.19 -40.76 25.62
CA ILE A 30 41.32 -39.88 25.27
C ILE A 30 41.00 -38.45 25.76
N ASP A 31 41.97 -37.86 26.46
CA ASP A 31 42.01 -36.53 27.06
C ASP A 31 41.76 -35.38 26.06
N TYR A 32 41.02 -34.36 26.49
CA TYR A 32 41.37 -32.96 26.22
C TYR A 32 41.00 -32.08 27.42
N THR A 33 42.04 -31.65 28.13
CA THR A 33 42.03 -30.54 29.06
C THR A 33 41.85 -29.23 28.29
N THR A 34 40.72 -28.53 28.48
CA THR A 34 40.63 -27.07 28.75
C THR A 34 39.16 -26.59 28.66
N VAL A 35 38.69 -25.99 29.77
CA VAL A 35 37.77 -24.83 29.85
C VAL A 35 36.39 -25.00 29.15
N ASP A 36 35.25 -25.03 29.83
CA ASP A 36 34.75 -23.97 30.71
C ASP A 36 33.61 -24.48 31.62
N ASN A 37 33.67 -24.14 32.91
CA ASN A 37 32.84 -24.66 33.99
C ASN A 37 31.40 -24.09 34.05
N ASN A 38 30.81 -23.68 32.93
CA ASN A 38 29.49 -23.06 32.88
C ASN A 38 28.37 -23.93 32.28
N LEU A 39 28.66 -25.17 31.87
CA LEU A 39 27.63 -26.11 31.36
C LEU A 39 27.12 -27.12 32.40
N ILE A 40 27.66 -27.11 33.62
CA ILE A 40 27.34 -28.09 34.67
C ILE A 40 25.99 -27.80 35.38
N ASN A 41 25.31 -26.69 35.10
CA ASN A 41 24.07 -26.30 35.80
C ASN A 41 22.76 -26.35 34.98
N ILE A 42 22.72 -27.01 33.82
CA ILE A 42 21.46 -27.15 33.04
C ILE A 42 20.90 -28.59 33.04
N PHE A 43 21.63 -29.58 33.54
CA PHE A 43 21.18 -30.99 33.56
C PHE A 43 20.73 -31.47 34.95
N SER A 44 19.94 -30.67 35.65
CA SER A 44 19.28 -31.07 36.91
C SER A 44 17.76 -31.23 36.79
N SER A 45 17.23 -31.51 35.60
CA SER A 45 15.91 -32.15 35.45
C SER A 45 16.11 -33.46 34.72
N LYS A 46 15.86 -34.58 35.40
CA LYS A 46 15.82 -35.93 34.82
C LYS A 46 14.87 -35.93 33.62
N MET A 47 15.43 -35.81 32.42
CA MET A 47 14.74 -36.11 31.17
C MET A 47 14.73 -37.64 31.08
N ASP A 48 13.57 -38.23 31.34
CA ASP A 48 13.40 -39.68 31.37
C ASP A 48 13.56 -40.26 29.95
N LEU A 49 14.78 -40.64 29.61
CA LEU A 49 15.14 -41.22 28.31
C LEU A 49 14.31 -42.46 27.96
N ALA A 50 13.79 -43.18 28.96
CA ALA A 50 12.88 -44.31 28.75
C ALA A 50 11.51 -43.87 28.23
N SER A 51 10.98 -42.75 28.72
CA SER A 51 9.73 -42.13 28.25
C SER A 51 9.87 -41.59 26.82
N LEU A 52 11.02 -41.00 26.48
CA LEU A 52 11.29 -40.52 25.11
C LEU A 52 11.41 -41.69 24.12
N ALA A 53 12.10 -42.77 24.50
CA ALA A 53 12.23 -43.97 23.67
C ALA A 53 10.86 -44.66 23.44
N ALA A 54 10.05 -44.80 24.49
CA ALA A 54 8.69 -45.35 24.38
C ALA A 54 7.78 -44.48 23.49
N ARG A 55 7.95 -43.15 23.53
CA ARG A 55 7.19 -42.22 22.68
C ARG A 55 7.61 -42.32 21.21
N ILE A 56 8.89 -42.55 20.93
CA ILE A 56 9.40 -42.77 19.57
C ILE A 56 8.87 -44.10 19.01
N GLU A 57 8.93 -45.19 19.79
CA GLU A 57 8.34 -46.48 19.36
C GLU A 57 6.83 -46.35 19.10
N GLN A 58 6.11 -45.59 19.93
CA GLN A 58 4.68 -45.34 19.72
C GLN A 58 4.41 -44.55 18.42
N LEU A 59 5.21 -43.53 18.13
CA LEU A 59 5.08 -42.73 16.91
C LEU A 59 5.47 -43.53 15.65
N GLU A 60 6.47 -44.41 15.75
CA GLU A 60 6.85 -45.31 14.66
C GLU A 60 5.76 -46.34 14.37
N ALA A 61 5.12 -46.90 15.41
CA ALA A 61 3.98 -47.79 15.26
C ALA A 61 2.77 -47.08 14.62
N GLU A 62 2.48 -45.83 15.01
CA GLU A 62 1.44 -45.01 14.38
C GLU A 62 1.75 -44.69 12.91
N GLN A 63 2.99 -44.32 12.59
CA GLN A 63 3.45 -44.10 11.21
C GLN A 63 3.29 -45.37 10.35
N HIS A 64 3.64 -46.53 10.91
CA HIS A 64 3.55 -47.80 10.20
C HIS A 64 2.09 -48.20 9.94
N LEU A 65 1.18 -47.90 10.88
CA LEU A 65 -0.26 -48.09 10.72
C LEU A 65 -0.85 -47.14 9.67
N ARG A 66 -0.45 -45.86 9.69
CA ARG A 66 -0.85 -44.87 8.67
C ARG A 66 -0.40 -45.27 7.27
N ARG A 67 0.83 -45.78 7.11
CA ARG A 67 1.33 -46.28 5.82
C ARG A 67 0.52 -47.49 5.31
N LYS A 68 0.17 -48.43 6.19
CA LYS A 68 -0.72 -49.55 5.84
C LYS A 68 -2.11 -49.06 5.42
N ASN A 69 -2.68 -48.10 6.14
CA ASN A 69 -3.99 -47.53 5.81
C ASN A 69 -3.97 -46.78 4.47
N ILE A 70 -2.92 -46.01 4.19
CA ILE A 70 -2.74 -45.32 2.89
C ILE A 70 -2.59 -46.33 1.75
N ALA A 71 -1.80 -47.38 1.94
CA ALA A 71 -1.62 -48.44 0.94
C ALA A 71 -2.93 -49.20 0.67
N TRP A 72 -3.70 -49.51 1.73
CA TRP A 72 -5.02 -50.13 1.61
C TRP A 72 -6.01 -49.23 0.88
N LEU A 73 -6.09 -47.93 1.26
CA LEU A 73 -6.96 -46.96 0.59
C LEU A 73 -6.58 -46.83 -0.89
N LYS A 74 -5.29 -46.79 -1.22
CA LYS A 74 -4.83 -46.73 -2.60
C LYS A 74 -5.30 -47.94 -3.41
N HIS A 75 -5.10 -49.15 -2.89
CA HIS A 75 -5.59 -50.37 -3.54
C HIS A 75 -7.12 -50.40 -3.68
N TYR A 76 -7.85 -49.91 -2.67
CA TYR A 76 -9.30 -49.82 -2.69
C TYR A 76 -9.80 -48.82 -3.76
N PHE A 77 -9.16 -47.65 -3.87
CA PHE A 77 -9.47 -46.68 -4.92
C PHE A 77 -9.10 -47.18 -6.32
N ASP A 78 -7.99 -47.90 -6.47
CA ASP A 78 -7.60 -48.51 -7.75
C ASP A 78 -8.61 -49.58 -8.19
N ALA A 79 -9.13 -50.38 -7.25
CA ALA A 79 -10.18 -51.36 -7.53
C ALA A 79 -11.50 -50.69 -7.94
N LEU A 80 -11.94 -49.66 -7.21
CA LEU A 80 -13.13 -48.88 -7.56
C LEU A 80 -12.99 -48.17 -8.92
N LYS A 81 -11.78 -47.70 -9.25
CA LYS A 81 -11.50 -47.10 -10.56
C LYS A 81 -11.63 -48.11 -11.69
N GLN A 82 -11.14 -49.35 -11.51
CA GLN A 82 -11.32 -50.41 -12.49
C GLN A 82 -12.79 -50.84 -12.63
N GLU A 83 -13.51 -50.93 -11.51
CA GLU A 83 -14.93 -51.26 -11.50
C GLU A 83 -15.78 -50.19 -12.20
N PHE A 84 -15.42 -48.91 -12.03
CA PHE A 84 -16.04 -47.80 -12.76
C PHE A 84 -15.72 -47.85 -14.27
N GLN A 85 -14.48 -48.12 -14.65
CA GLN A 85 -14.08 -48.19 -16.06
C GLN A 85 -14.74 -49.35 -16.83
N ASN A 86 -15.12 -50.43 -16.13
CA ASN A 86 -15.76 -51.60 -16.75
C ASN A 86 -17.30 -51.52 -16.76
N ARG A 87 -17.89 -50.36 -16.45
CA ARG A 87 -19.34 -50.18 -16.47
C ARG A 87 -19.89 -50.12 -17.90
N PRO A 88 -20.93 -50.91 -18.25
CA PRO A 88 -21.50 -50.92 -19.59
C PRO A 88 -22.10 -49.56 -20.00
N GLU A 89 -22.50 -48.72 -19.04
CA GLU A 89 -23.01 -47.37 -19.29
C GLU A 89 -21.94 -46.41 -19.85
N LEU A 90 -20.66 -46.62 -19.49
CA LEU A 90 -19.53 -45.83 -20.04
C LEU A 90 -19.26 -46.19 -21.51
N GLN A 91 -19.40 -47.46 -21.88
CA GLN A 91 -19.33 -47.89 -23.28
C GLN A 91 -20.51 -47.33 -24.09
N GLN A 92 -21.71 -47.24 -23.49
CA GLN A 92 -22.87 -46.61 -24.13
C GLN A 92 -22.68 -45.10 -24.32
N ILE A 93 -22.12 -44.38 -23.34
CA ILE A 93 -21.81 -42.95 -23.47
C ILE A 93 -20.77 -42.72 -24.57
N GLN A 94 -19.73 -43.55 -24.64
CA GLN A 94 -18.68 -43.42 -25.64
C GLN A 94 -19.20 -43.67 -27.07
N CYS A 95 -20.06 -44.70 -27.25
CA CYS A 95 -20.78 -44.92 -28.51
C CYS A 95 -21.70 -43.74 -28.87
N MET A 96 -22.31 -43.10 -27.88
CA MET A 96 -23.22 -41.97 -28.08
C MET A 96 -22.45 -40.68 -28.43
N GLU A 97 -21.27 -40.46 -27.85
CA GLU A 97 -20.36 -39.37 -28.20
C GLU A 97 -19.79 -39.51 -29.62
N GLU A 98 -19.46 -40.73 -30.04
CA GLU A 98 -19.06 -41.03 -31.42
C GLU A 98 -20.22 -40.78 -32.41
N ALA A 99 -21.44 -41.20 -32.06
CA ALA A 99 -22.63 -40.93 -32.87
C ALA A 99 -22.94 -39.42 -32.97
N ILE A 100 -22.78 -38.66 -31.87
CA ILE A 100 -22.94 -37.20 -31.87
C ILE A 100 -21.85 -36.54 -32.73
N SER A 101 -20.61 -37.00 -32.67
CA SER A 101 -19.53 -36.48 -33.54
C SER A 101 -19.82 -36.72 -35.02
N GLN A 102 -20.32 -37.92 -35.38
CA GLN A 102 -20.69 -38.23 -36.77
C GLN A 102 -21.86 -37.37 -37.25
N LEU A 103 -22.89 -37.19 -36.43
CA LEU A 103 -24.02 -36.29 -36.75
C LEU A 103 -23.57 -34.84 -36.88
N THR A 104 -22.65 -34.39 -36.03
CA THR A 104 -22.10 -33.03 -36.10
C THR A 104 -21.30 -32.80 -37.38
N ALA A 105 -20.54 -33.80 -37.83
CA ALA A 105 -19.83 -33.76 -39.11
C ALA A 105 -20.80 -33.73 -40.31
N GLN A 106 -21.86 -34.53 -40.29
CA GLN A 106 -22.89 -34.54 -41.34
C GLN A 106 -23.66 -33.20 -41.40
N VAL A 107 -23.95 -32.59 -40.25
CA VAL A 107 -24.56 -31.25 -40.20
C VAL A 107 -23.62 -30.19 -40.80
N ALA A 108 -22.31 -30.28 -40.55
CA ALA A 108 -21.33 -29.38 -41.14
C ALA A 108 -21.21 -29.54 -42.67
N GLU A 109 -21.27 -30.77 -43.20
CA GLU A 109 -21.31 -31.03 -44.63
C GLU A 109 -22.59 -30.48 -45.28
N LEU A 110 -23.74 -30.65 -44.64
CA LEU A 110 -25.02 -30.09 -45.12
C LEU A 110 -25.02 -28.56 -45.10
N GLN A 111 -24.39 -27.92 -44.10
CA GLN A 111 -24.21 -26.48 -44.06
C GLN A 111 -23.28 -25.97 -45.18
N GLN A 112 -22.23 -26.70 -45.53
CA GLN A 112 -21.42 -26.38 -46.70
C GLN A 112 -22.20 -26.52 -48.01
N HIS A 113 -23.03 -27.55 -48.15
CA HIS A 113 -23.91 -27.71 -49.31
C HIS A 113 -24.96 -26.59 -49.42
N PHE A 114 -25.53 -26.14 -48.29
CA PHE A 114 -26.44 -24.98 -48.26
C PHE A 114 -25.74 -23.67 -48.65
N ASN A 115 -24.48 -23.48 -48.23
CA ASN A 115 -23.67 -22.33 -48.64
C ASN A 115 -23.25 -22.39 -50.11
N HIS A 116 -23.11 -23.57 -50.71
CA HIS A 116 -22.93 -23.71 -52.16
C HIS A 116 -24.22 -23.48 -52.96
N SER A 117 -25.40 -23.79 -52.37
CA SER A 117 -26.72 -23.47 -52.94
C SER A 117 -27.01 -21.96 -52.97
N SER A 118 -26.59 -21.21 -51.95
CA SER A 118 -26.73 -19.73 -51.93
C SER A 118 -25.81 -19.00 -52.91
N ILE A 119 -24.73 -19.65 -53.36
CA ILE A 119 -23.86 -19.14 -54.44
C ILE A 119 -24.49 -19.39 -55.83
N LEU A 120 -25.32 -20.42 -55.97
CA LEU A 120 -26.12 -20.67 -57.17
C LEU A 120 -27.30 -19.68 -57.29
N SER A 121 -27.94 -19.27 -56.19
CA SER A 121 -28.99 -18.23 -56.23
C SER A 121 -28.44 -16.85 -56.58
N ASN A 122 -27.20 -16.53 -56.18
CA ASN A 122 -26.52 -15.30 -56.58
C ASN A 122 -25.95 -15.34 -58.01
N SER A 123 -25.71 -16.53 -58.58
CA SER A 123 -25.32 -16.68 -59.99
C SER A 123 -26.51 -16.66 -60.96
N LEU A 124 -27.71 -17.06 -60.51
CA LEU A 124 -28.94 -16.93 -61.30
C LEU A 124 -29.50 -15.49 -61.35
N ASN A 125 -29.22 -14.65 -60.36
CA ASN A 125 -29.63 -13.23 -60.38
C ASN A 125 -28.82 -12.34 -61.34
N ASN A 126 -27.72 -12.85 -61.91
CA ASN A 126 -26.88 -12.13 -62.88
C ASN A 126 -27.10 -12.53 -64.36
N LEU A 127 -28.15 -13.32 -64.66
CA LEU A 127 -28.50 -13.70 -66.04
C LEU A 127 -29.89 -13.20 -66.51
N ASN A 128 -30.62 -12.42 -65.70
CA ASN A 128 -31.96 -11.93 -66.06
C ASN A 128 -32.03 -10.44 -66.45
N ASN A 129 -31.11 -10.02 -67.32
CA ASN A 129 -31.30 -8.84 -68.16
C ASN A 129 -31.01 -9.25 -69.61
N ASN A 130 -32.01 -9.82 -70.28
CA ASN A 130 -32.38 -9.53 -71.67
C ASN A 130 -33.53 -10.45 -72.14
N ASP A 131 -34.46 -9.81 -72.83
CA ASP A 131 -35.50 -10.34 -73.71
C ASP A 131 -36.80 -10.96 -73.16
N VAL A 132 -37.86 -10.37 -73.71
CA VAL A 132 -39.29 -10.63 -73.57
C VAL A 132 -39.64 -11.94 -74.28
N THR A 133 -40.44 -12.81 -73.65
CA THR A 133 -41.75 -13.32 -74.14
C THR A 133 -42.21 -14.55 -73.35
N ASN A 134 -43.52 -14.61 -73.14
CA ASN A 134 -44.32 -15.70 -72.58
C ASN A 134 -43.77 -17.12 -72.79
N THR A 135 -43.68 -17.90 -71.70
CA THR A 135 -44.29 -19.24 -71.64
C THR A 135 -44.35 -19.74 -70.19
N THR A 136 -45.51 -20.29 -69.85
CA THR A 136 -45.86 -21.12 -68.69
C THR A 136 -44.70 -21.91 -68.06
N THR A 137 -44.46 -21.69 -66.76
CA THR A 137 -43.66 -22.60 -65.93
C THR A 137 -44.51 -23.08 -64.77
N GLU A 138 -44.83 -24.36 -64.81
CA GLU A 138 -45.37 -25.15 -63.70
C GLU A 138 -44.55 -24.90 -62.44
N LYS A 139 -45.22 -24.47 -61.37
CA LYS A 139 -44.70 -24.63 -60.01
C LYS A 139 -44.58 -26.13 -59.75
N VAL A 140 -43.36 -26.64 -59.72
CA VAL A 140 -43.07 -27.82 -58.92
C VAL A 140 -42.95 -27.32 -57.48
N ASP A 141 -44.08 -27.32 -56.77
CA ASP A 141 -44.07 -27.19 -55.32
C ASP A 141 -43.28 -28.39 -54.78
N ILE A 142 -42.07 -28.13 -54.26
CA ILE A 142 -41.37 -29.11 -53.44
C ILE A 142 -42.06 -29.02 -52.08
N ASP A 143 -42.88 -30.02 -51.80
CA ASP A 143 -43.63 -30.15 -50.55
C ASP A 143 -42.63 -30.46 -49.42
N ASP A 144 -42.32 -29.44 -48.61
CA ASP A 144 -41.44 -29.54 -47.45
C ASP A 144 -41.92 -30.64 -46.46
N ASP A 145 -43.22 -30.98 -46.49
CA ASP A 145 -43.78 -32.08 -45.68
C ASP A 145 -43.31 -33.46 -46.16
N GLU A 146 -43.01 -33.67 -47.45
CA GLU A 146 -42.56 -34.97 -47.95
C GLU A 146 -41.11 -35.29 -47.54
N ILE A 147 -40.27 -34.25 -47.42
CA ILE A 147 -38.87 -34.38 -46.96
C ILE A 147 -38.83 -34.66 -45.46
N VAL A 148 -39.65 -33.96 -44.68
CA VAL A 148 -39.78 -34.18 -43.23
C VAL A 148 -40.34 -35.58 -42.94
N LYS A 149 -41.31 -36.05 -43.73
CA LYS A 149 -41.88 -37.39 -43.59
C LYS A 149 -40.88 -38.50 -43.91
N LYS A 150 -40.08 -38.35 -44.99
CA LYS A 150 -38.97 -39.27 -45.35
C LYS A 150 -37.79 -39.24 -44.36
N PHE A 151 -37.67 -38.18 -43.56
CA PHE A 151 -36.70 -38.08 -42.48
C PHE A 151 -37.18 -38.86 -41.24
N PHE A 152 -38.42 -38.66 -40.80
CA PHE A 152 -38.99 -39.37 -39.66
C PHE A 152 -39.19 -40.88 -39.91
N GLU A 153 -39.55 -41.29 -41.13
CA GLU A 153 -39.61 -42.72 -41.50
C GLU A 153 -38.23 -43.42 -41.41
N ARG A 154 -37.13 -42.70 -41.66
CA ARG A 154 -35.77 -43.26 -41.50
C ARG A 154 -35.31 -43.35 -40.04
N VAL A 155 -35.79 -42.43 -39.20
CA VAL A 155 -35.47 -42.40 -37.76
C VAL A 155 -36.24 -43.47 -36.98
N GLU A 156 -37.46 -43.81 -37.40
CA GLU A 156 -38.24 -44.89 -36.75
C GLU A 156 -37.74 -46.31 -37.07
N LEU A 157 -37.04 -46.51 -38.19
CA LEU A 157 -36.48 -47.82 -38.59
C LEU A 157 -35.21 -48.23 -37.83
N GLN A 158 -34.68 -47.40 -36.92
CA GLN A 158 -33.45 -47.68 -36.15
C GLN A 158 -33.63 -47.60 -34.62
N LYS A 159 -34.76 -48.04 -34.07
CA LYS A 159 -34.89 -48.27 -32.61
C LYS A 159 -34.48 -49.71 -32.24
N PRO A 160 -33.61 -49.93 -31.25
CA PRO A 160 -33.51 -51.22 -30.58
C PRO A 160 -34.72 -51.43 -29.66
N THR A 161 -35.31 -52.62 -29.72
CA THR A 161 -36.45 -53.07 -28.91
C THR A 161 -36.05 -53.26 -27.44
N LEU A 162 -36.80 -52.64 -26.52
CA LEU A 162 -36.68 -52.82 -25.08
C LEU A 162 -37.83 -53.73 -24.63
N ASP A 163 -37.56 -55.02 -24.40
CA ASP A 163 -38.53 -55.95 -23.84
C ASP A 163 -38.63 -55.80 -22.32
N THR A 164 -39.85 -55.59 -21.87
CA THR A 164 -40.29 -55.50 -20.46
C THR A 164 -40.36 -56.89 -19.81
N VAL A 165 -39.83 -57.05 -18.58
CA VAL A 165 -40.29 -58.10 -17.65
C VAL A 165 -40.47 -57.56 -16.22
N THR A 166 -41.75 -57.47 -15.90
CA THR A 166 -42.54 -57.56 -14.65
C THR A 166 -41.88 -57.90 -13.31
N ILE A 167 -42.29 -57.11 -12.31
CA ILE A 167 -42.17 -57.30 -10.86
C ILE A 167 -43.06 -58.46 -10.39
N VAL A 168 -42.56 -59.34 -9.51
CA VAL A 168 -43.40 -60.15 -8.61
C VAL A 168 -42.84 -60.10 -7.19
N GLU A 169 -43.78 -59.87 -6.27
CA GLU A 169 -43.70 -59.80 -4.81
C GLU A 169 -43.10 -61.07 -4.16
N ASN A 170 -42.39 -60.92 -3.04
CA ASN A 170 -42.86 -61.40 -1.73
C ASN A 170 -41.83 -61.20 -0.62
N VAL A 171 -42.28 -60.46 0.41
CA VAL A 171 -41.74 -60.46 1.77
C VAL A 171 -42.37 -61.64 2.51
N SER A 172 -41.59 -62.34 3.35
CA SER A 172 -42.11 -63.10 4.51
C SER A 172 -41.00 -63.33 5.55
N LEU A 173 -41.44 -63.38 6.80
CA LEU A 173 -40.76 -63.02 8.04
C LEU A 173 -40.05 -64.19 8.77
N ASP A 174 -39.19 -63.77 9.71
CA ASP A 174 -39.06 -64.21 11.12
C ASP A 174 -38.02 -65.23 11.61
N GLU A 175 -37.44 -64.80 12.75
CA GLU A 175 -36.98 -65.50 13.96
C GLU A 175 -35.85 -66.56 13.90
N THR A 176 -34.68 -66.24 14.46
CA THR A 176 -34.27 -66.65 15.84
C THR A 176 -32.77 -66.44 16.09
N GLU A 177 -32.47 -65.91 17.28
CA GLU A 177 -31.14 -65.85 17.90
C GLU A 177 -30.67 -67.25 18.37
N GLN A 178 -29.37 -67.53 18.25
CA GLN A 178 -28.45 -67.98 19.32
C GLN A 178 -27.31 -68.88 18.80
N ASP A 179 -26.10 -68.36 18.98
CA ASP A 179 -24.89 -69.03 19.46
C ASP A 179 -24.63 -70.50 19.09
N ASN A 180 -23.58 -70.74 18.33
CA ASN A 180 -22.35 -71.33 18.89
C ASN A 180 -21.17 -71.34 17.91
N LEU A 181 -20.01 -71.09 18.48
CA LEU A 181 -18.67 -71.24 17.91
C LEU A 181 -18.49 -72.55 17.11
N ILE A 182 -17.71 -72.50 16.02
CA ILE A 182 -16.37 -73.09 15.96
C ILE A 182 -15.67 -72.64 14.66
N ASP A 183 -14.36 -72.55 14.83
CA ASP A 183 -13.31 -71.92 14.05
C ASP A 183 -12.95 -72.66 12.73
N ILE A 184 -12.34 -71.88 11.84
CA ILE A 184 -11.45 -72.21 10.69
C ILE A 184 -12.02 -73.04 9.51
N THR A 185 -12.20 -72.42 8.34
CA THR A 185 -11.17 -72.39 7.26
C THR A 185 -11.70 -71.76 5.96
N GLU A 186 -10.92 -70.79 5.48
CA GLU A 186 -10.54 -70.51 4.08
C GLU A 186 -11.59 -70.37 2.97
N GLU A 187 -11.52 -69.17 2.38
CA GLU A 187 -11.62 -68.87 0.96
C GLU A 187 -13.01 -68.86 0.27
N GLN A 188 -13.30 -67.67 -0.26
CA GLN A 188 -14.26 -67.34 -1.32
C GLN A 188 -15.73 -67.05 -0.90
N ALA A 189 -15.98 -65.78 -0.55
CA ALA A 189 -17.22 -65.06 -0.89
C ALA A 189 -16.97 -63.54 -0.71
N GLN A 190 -16.38 -62.89 -1.71
CA GLN A 190 -17.06 -61.92 -2.57
C GLN A 190 -17.98 -60.92 -1.83
N ASN A 191 -17.39 -59.73 -1.67
CA ASN A 191 -18.01 -58.45 -1.35
C ASN A 191 -19.40 -58.27 -1.99
N SER A 192 -20.43 -58.18 -1.16
CA SER A 192 -21.49 -57.20 -1.38
C SER A 192 -21.84 -56.60 -0.02
N ARG A 193 -21.35 -55.39 0.26
CA ARG A 193 -21.79 -54.61 1.42
C ARG A 193 -22.80 -53.60 0.90
N ALA A 194 -24.08 -53.79 1.25
CA ALA A 194 -25.11 -52.80 0.98
C ALA A 194 -24.77 -51.50 1.73
N PHE A 195 -24.67 -50.39 1.00
CA PHE A 195 -24.37 -49.06 1.53
C PHE A 195 -25.51 -48.53 2.40
N SER A 196 -25.21 -47.93 3.56
CA SER A 196 -26.21 -47.26 4.40
C SER A 196 -26.57 -45.88 3.84
N GLU A 197 -27.73 -45.33 4.24
CA GLU A 197 -28.15 -43.97 3.84
C GLU A 197 -27.16 -42.88 4.30
N GLN A 198 -26.38 -43.18 5.34
CA GLN A 198 -25.31 -42.32 5.85
C GLN A 198 -24.07 -42.38 4.96
N ASP A 199 -23.75 -43.56 4.42
CA ASP A 199 -22.68 -43.73 3.44
C ASP A 199 -23.02 -43.02 2.13
N PHE A 200 -24.29 -43.05 1.68
CA PHE A 200 -24.74 -42.32 0.50
C PHE A 200 -24.70 -40.79 0.68
N LYS A 201 -24.97 -40.28 1.89
CA LYS A 201 -24.81 -38.85 2.22
C LYS A 201 -23.35 -38.42 2.23
N ILE A 202 -22.47 -39.24 2.80
CA ILE A 202 -21.02 -38.98 2.83
C ILE A 202 -20.43 -39.07 1.42
N GLU A 203 -20.81 -40.07 0.62
CA GLU A 203 -20.39 -40.19 -0.78
C GLU A 203 -20.93 -39.06 -1.65
N ARG A 204 -22.18 -38.62 -1.47
CA ARG A 204 -22.72 -37.46 -2.20
C ARG A 204 -22.01 -36.17 -1.82
N MET A 205 -21.63 -36.00 -0.55
CA MET A 205 -20.80 -34.88 -0.10
C MET A 205 -19.37 -34.96 -0.66
N MET A 206 -18.77 -36.15 -0.70
CA MET A 206 -17.45 -36.39 -1.30
C MET A 206 -17.47 -36.26 -2.83
N TRP A 207 -18.55 -36.63 -3.49
CA TRP A 207 -18.75 -36.49 -4.94
C TRP A 207 -19.00 -35.03 -5.31
N LEU A 208 -19.78 -34.26 -4.54
CA LEU A 208 -19.89 -32.81 -4.70
C LEU A 208 -18.55 -32.12 -4.44
N ALA A 209 -17.81 -32.52 -3.41
CA ALA A 209 -16.47 -32.01 -3.16
C ALA A 209 -15.53 -32.35 -4.33
N ASN A 210 -15.47 -33.60 -4.77
CA ASN A 210 -14.58 -34.02 -5.86
C ASN A 210 -14.99 -33.46 -7.22
N ARG A 211 -16.28 -33.19 -7.48
CA ARG A 211 -16.74 -32.52 -8.71
C ARG A 211 -16.46 -31.02 -8.71
N ILE A 212 -16.38 -30.40 -7.52
CA ILE A 212 -15.86 -29.03 -7.36
C ILE A 212 -14.33 -29.03 -7.54
N TYR A 213 -13.62 -30.06 -7.08
CA TYR A 213 -12.16 -30.17 -7.22
C TYR A 213 -11.67 -30.60 -8.63
N ALA A 214 -12.43 -31.43 -9.36
CA ALA A 214 -12.00 -31.98 -10.65
C ALA A 214 -12.44 -31.15 -11.88
N ALA A 215 -13.32 -30.15 -11.70
CA ALA A 215 -13.71 -29.24 -12.77
C ALA A 215 -12.74 -28.04 -12.95
N GLN A 216 -11.56 -28.06 -12.33
CA GLN A 216 -10.55 -27.01 -12.44
C GLN A 216 -9.19 -27.55 -12.91
N GLU A 217 -9.01 -27.65 -14.23
CA GLU A 217 -7.69 -27.38 -14.84
C GLU A 217 -7.39 -25.88 -14.79
N SER A 218 -7.30 -25.36 -13.57
CA SER A 218 -6.68 -24.10 -13.18
C SER A 218 -6.58 -24.15 -11.66
N VAL A 219 -5.45 -24.58 -11.11
CA VAL A 219 -5.23 -24.51 -9.67
C VAL A 219 -5.13 -23.03 -9.30
N GLN A 220 -6.28 -22.41 -8.99
CA GLN A 220 -6.29 -21.16 -8.23
C GLN A 220 -5.88 -21.54 -6.82
N GLU A 221 -4.63 -21.24 -6.44
CA GLU A 221 -4.22 -21.30 -5.04
C GLU A 221 -5.25 -20.57 -4.17
N ILE A 222 -5.69 -21.17 -3.06
CA ILE A 222 -6.63 -20.51 -2.16
C ILE A 222 -5.93 -19.28 -1.56
N PRO A 223 -6.48 -18.06 -1.68
CA PRO A 223 -5.88 -16.87 -1.09
C PRO A 223 -5.72 -17.03 0.42
N ILE A 224 -4.56 -16.67 0.95
CA ILE A 224 -4.34 -16.61 2.41
C ILE A 224 -5.21 -15.47 2.96
N ASN A 225 -6.04 -15.76 3.95
CA ASN A 225 -6.85 -14.74 4.60
C ASN A 225 -5.99 -13.88 5.55
N SER A 226 -6.55 -12.76 6.00
CA SER A 226 -5.84 -11.83 6.88
C SER A 226 -5.42 -12.45 8.22
N GLU A 227 -6.25 -13.32 8.82
CA GLU A 227 -5.96 -13.96 10.11
C GLU A 227 -4.76 -14.91 10.02
N ASP A 228 -4.74 -15.73 8.98
CA ASP A 228 -3.66 -16.69 8.72
C ASP A 228 -2.36 -15.96 8.38
N PHE A 229 -2.43 -14.90 7.57
CA PHE A 229 -1.27 -14.07 7.27
C PHE A 229 -0.69 -13.43 8.53
N LEU A 230 -1.54 -12.86 9.39
CA LEU A 230 -1.11 -12.24 10.65
C LEU A 230 -0.54 -13.29 11.62
N SER A 231 -1.14 -14.47 11.70
CA SER A 231 -0.65 -15.57 12.53
C SER A 231 0.73 -16.05 12.10
N LEU A 232 0.97 -16.18 10.79
CA LEU A 232 2.28 -16.51 10.24
C LEU A 232 3.28 -15.39 10.53
N TYR A 233 2.90 -14.13 10.31
CA TYR A 233 3.75 -12.98 10.63
C TYR A 233 4.13 -12.94 12.13
N ASP A 234 3.19 -13.19 13.03
CA ASP A 234 3.43 -13.23 14.47
C ASP A 234 4.31 -14.42 14.88
N ALA A 235 4.21 -15.54 14.16
CA ALA A 235 5.11 -16.70 14.26
C ALA A 235 6.52 -16.46 13.68
N ARG A 236 6.85 -15.20 13.32
CA ARG A 236 8.12 -14.78 12.70
C ARG A 236 8.33 -15.25 11.27
N GLU A 237 7.29 -15.74 10.59
CA GLU A 237 7.34 -15.93 9.15
C GLU A 237 7.51 -14.57 8.47
N ARG A 238 8.48 -14.47 7.57
CA ARG A 238 8.78 -13.23 6.85
C ARG A 238 8.80 -13.44 5.35
N ASP A 239 8.77 -14.68 4.88
CA ASP A 239 8.77 -15.00 3.47
C ASP A 239 7.38 -15.38 2.97
N PHE A 240 6.79 -14.46 2.22
CA PHE A 240 5.51 -14.61 1.54
C PHE A 240 5.70 -14.45 0.03
N THR A 241 6.89 -14.79 -0.48
CA THR A 241 7.20 -14.80 -1.91
C THR A 241 6.19 -15.67 -2.66
N GLU A 242 5.71 -15.17 -3.80
CA GLU A 242 4.78 -15.87 -4.70
C GLU A 242 3.44 -16.28 -4.06
N LYS A 243 3.13 -15.85 -2.83
CA LYS A 243 1.87 -16.21 -2.17
C LYS A 243 0.66 -15.52 -2.79
N ASN A 244 -0.44 -16.26 -2.87
CA ASN A 244 -1.75 -15.68 -3.17
C ASN A 244 -2.32 -14.93 -1.96
N LEU A 245 -2.33 -13.59 -2.05
CA LEU A 245 -2.84 -12.65 -1.05
C LEU A 245 -3.95 -11.76 -1.64
N ARG A 246 -4.68 -12.27 -2.64
CA ARG A 246 -5.72 -11.50 -3.34
C ARG A 246 -6.77 -10.99 -2.37
N LYS A 247 -7.11 -9.71 -2.49
CA LYS A 247 -8.14 -9.03 -1.68
C LYS A 247 -7.90 -9.11 -0.17
N ILE A 248 -6.67 -9.43 0.27
CA ILE A 248 -6.34 -9.45 1.69
C ILE A 248 -6.56 -8.06 2.30
N ASN A 249 -7.05 -8.01 3.52
CA ASN A 249 -7.25 -6.76 4.24
C ASN A 249 -6.19 -6.60 5.33
N LEU A 250 -5.26 -5.69 5.13
CA LEU A 250 -4.18 -5.37 6.06
C LEU A 250 -4.17 -3.87 6.44
N ASN A 251 -5.32 -3.21 6.32
CA ASN A 251 -5.49 -1.78 6.59
C ASN A 251 -4.99 -1.40 8.00
N GLY A 252 -4.23 -0.30 8.08
CA GLY A 252 -3.73 0.26 9.33
C GLY A 252 -2.71 -0.60 10.07
N LYS A 253 -2.24 -1.70 9.48
CA LYS A 253 -1.24 -2.59 10.09
C LYS A 253 0.18 -2.06 9.85
N ASN A 254 1.13 -2.55 10.66
CA ASN A 254 2.54 -2.22 10.51
C ASN A 254 3.34 -3.51 10.29
N PHE A 255 4.04 -3.57 9.17
CA PHE A 255 4.88 -4.69 8.81
C PHE A 255 6.31 -4.23 8.56
N SER A 256 7.25 -5.03 9.01
CA SER A 256 8.67 -4.75 8.84
C SER A 256 9.40 -6.01 8.39
N ASN A 257 10.32 -5.84 7.45
CA ASN A 257 11.22 -6.89 6.96
C ASN A 257 10.48 -8.10 6.35
N ILE A 258 9.35 -7.87 5.68
CA ILE A 258 8.62 -8.94 4.96
C ILE A 258 9.12 -9.02 3.51
N ASN A 259 9.20 -10.24 2.98
CA ASN A 259 9.36 -10.49 1.56
C ASN A 259 8.01 -10.88 0.94
N LEU A 260 7.46 -9.99 0.11
CA LEU A 260 6.25 -10.17 -0.69
C LEU A 260 6.57 -10.16 -2.19
N SER A 261 7.82 -10.48 -2.56
CA SER A 261 8.24 -10.48 -3.97
C SER A 261 7.36 -11.45 -4.76
N LYS A 262 6.89 -11.03 -5.94
CA LYS A 262 5.99 -11.81 -6.82
C LYS A 262 4.68 -12.28 -6.17
N ALA A 263 4.33 -11.79 -4.98
CA ALA A 263 3.06 -12.13 -4.35
C ALA A 263 1.89 -11.53 -5.14
N ASP A 264 0.75 -12.22 -5.12
CA ASP A 264 -0.48 -11.73 -5.74
C ASP A 264 -1.33 -10.99 -4.71
N LEU A 265 -1.24 -9.67 -4.71
CA LEU A 265 -1.97 -8.73 -3.87
C LEU A 265 -3.11 -8.04 -4.67
N THR A 266 -3.60 -8.66 -5.75
CA THR A 266 -4.66 -8.06 -6.57
C THR A 266 -5.87 -7.67 -5.71
N GLY A 267 -6.27 -6.40 -5.77
CA GLY A 267 -7.41 -5.87 -5.00
C GLY A 267 -7.22 -5.86 -3.48
N ALA A 268 -6.00 -6.06 -2.97
CA ALA A 268 -5.71 -5.99 -1.54
C ALA A 268 -6.01 -4.60 -0.95
N ASN A 269 -6.36 -4.55 0.33
CA ASN A 269 -6.49 -3.31 1.09
C ASN A 269 -5.28 -3.13 2.01
N LEU A 270 -4.36 -2.26 1.59
CA LEU A 270 -3.16 -1.82 2.29
C LEU A 270 -3.26 -0.34 2.71
N SER A 271 -4.47 0.20 2.79
CA SER A 271 -4.68 1.61 3.14
C SER A 271 -4.18 1.88 4.56
N ASP A 272 -3.57 3.04 4.81
CA ASP A 272 -3.00 3.43 6.11
C ASP A 272 -1.99 2.42 6.71
N THR A 273 -1.55 1.42 5.93
CA THR A 273 -0.54 0.44 6.35
C THR A 273 0.83 1.09 6.34
N THR A 274 1.70 0.68 7.27
CA THR A 274 3.13 1.04 7.25
C THR A 274 3.94 -0.20 6.84
N LEU A 275 4.70 -0.09 5.76
CA LEU A 275 5.66 -1.10 5.34
C LEU A 275 7.07 -0.52 5.45
N HIS A 276 7.90 -1.17 6.24
CA HIS A 276 9.30 -0.82 6.40
C HIS A 276 10.18 -1.96 5.90
N SER A 277 11.18 -1.65 5.07
CA SER A 277 12.17 -2.63 4.58
C SER A 277 11.52 -3.89 3.96
N THR A 278 10.40 -3.69 3.26
CA THR A 278 9.61 -4.78 2.65
C THR A 278 9.99 -4.92 1.18
N LYS A 279 10.14 -6.16 0.70
CA LYS A 279 10.38 -6.45 -0.72
C LYS A 279 9.05 -6.72 -1.42
N LEU A 280 8.74 -5.96 -2.45
CA LEU A 280 7.55 -6.08 -3.30
C LEU A 280 7.93 -6.12 -4.78
N SER A 281 9.17 -6.46 -5.11
CA SER A 281 9.63 -6.58 -6.48
C SER A 281 8.80 -7.62 -7.22
N GLU A 282 8.35 -7.27 -8.43
CA GLU A 282 7.50 -8.10 -9.29
C GLU A 282 6.14 -8.52 -8.66
N ALA A 283 5.74 -7.93 -7.53
CA ALA A 283 4.44 -8.22 -6.92
C ALA A 283 3.28 -7.66 -7.76
N ASN A 284 2.13 -8.34 -7.73
CA ASN A 284 0.92 -7.87 -8.40
C ASN A 284 -0.01 -7.17 -7.41
N LEU A 285 -0.11 -5.84 -7.51
CA LEU A 285 -0.95 -4.96 -6.71
C LEU A 285 -2.07 -4.32 -7.55
N ASP A 286 -2.46 -4.94 -8.67
CA ASP A 286 -3.48 -4.39 -9.56
C ASP A 286 -4.81 -4.18 -8.83
N GLY A 287 -5.38 -2.98 -8.96
CA GLY A 287 -6.60 -2.57 -8.29
C GLY A 287 -6.54 -2.54 -6.75
N ALA A 288 -5.35 -2.68 -6.14
CA ALA A 288 -5.21 -2.59 -4.70
C ALA A 288 -5.47 -1.17 -4.17
N SER A 289 -5.95 -1.06 -2.93
CA SER A 289 -6.07 0.21 -2.22
C SER A 289 -4.85 0.40 -1.33
N LEU A 290 -4.02 1.39 -1.67
CA LEU A 290 -2.84 1.85 -0.92
C LEU A 290 -3.03 3.29 -0.46
N LEU A 291 -4.28 3.69 -0.17
CA LEU A 291 -4.62 5.04 0.26
C LEU A 291 -3.80 5.42 1.50
N LYS A 292 -3.05 6.53 1.43
CA LYS A 292 -2.20 7.03 2.51
C LYS A 292 -1.19 6.01 3.09
N ILE A 293 -0.85 4.97 2.31
CA ILE A 293 0.16 3.99 2.73
C ILE A 293 1.49 4.69 3.05
N ARG A 294 2.24 4.18 4.02
CA ARG A 294 3.59 4.65 4.34
C ARG A 294 4.59 3.58 3.99
N LEU A 295 5.39 3.82 2.95
CA LEU A 295 6.43 2.92 2.52
C LEU A 295 7.80 3.56 2.81
N THR A 296 8.69 2.81 3.45
CA THR A 296 10.07 3.24 3.72
C THR A 296 11.04 2.11 3.42
N SER A 297 12.08 2.39 2.63
CA SER A 297 13.06 1.38 2.20
C SER A 297 12.41 0.18 1.50
N VAL A 298 11.37 0.41 0.70
CA VAL A 298 10.64 -0.64 -0.03
C VAL A 298 11.13 -0.70 -1.47
N ASN A 299 11.19 -1.91 -2.03
CA ASN A 299 11.45 -2.13 -3.45
C ASN A 299 10.19 -2.60 -4.17
N LEU A 300 9.71 -1.84 -5.14
CA LEU A 300 8.56 -2.11 -6.02
C LEU A 300 8.98 -2.23 -7.50
N GLU A 301 10.27 -2.49 -7.76
CA GLU A 301 10.78 -2.73 -9.11
C GLU A 301 9.95 -3.80 -9.85
N LYS A 302 9.55 -3.50 -11.08
CA LYS A 302 8.73 -4.39 -11.95
C LYS A 302 7.38 -4.83 -11.37
N ALA A 303 6.93 -4.25 -10.26
CA ALA A 303 5.61 -4.54 -9.71
C ALA A 303 4.49 -4.02 -10.63
N THR A 304 3.32 -4.65 -10.60
CA THR A 304 2.12 -4.15 -11.29
C THR A 304 1.20 -3.47 -10.29
N LEU A 305 0.80 -2.23 -10.57
CA LEU A 305 -0.07 -1.38 -9.76
C LEU A 305 -1.18 -0.78 -10.62
N ARG A 306 -1.66 -1.51 -11.64
CA ARG A 306 -2.62 -0.99 -12.61
C ARG A 306 -3.91 -0.60 -11.91
N LYS A 307 -4.38 0.62 -12.14
CA LYS A 307 -5.60 1.16 -11.51
C LYS A 307 -5.60 1.08 -9.97
N ALA A 308 -4.44 0.93 -9.34
CA ALA A 308 -4.32 0.94 -7.89
C ALA A 308 -4.57 2.35 -7.34
N ASN A 309 -5.07 2.45 -6.11
CA ASN A 309 -5.29 3.73 -5.44
C ASN A 309 -4.15 4.04 -4.47
N LEU A 310 -3.22 4.91 -4.87
CA LEU A 310 -2.11 5.42 -4.07
C LEU A 310 -2.35 6.88 -3.63
N SER A 311 -3.60 7.34 -3.56
CA SER A 311 -3.87 8.73 -3.19
C SER A 311 -3.33 9.05 -1.79
N GLY A 312 -2.60 10.17 -1.68
CA GLY A 312 -1.95 10.59 -0.44
C GLY A 312 -0.88 9.62 0.10
N ALA A 313 -0.43 8.65 -0.69
CA ALA A 313 0.61 7.70 -0.29
C ALA A 313 1.94 8.41 -0.01
N TYR A 314 2.68 7.93 0.98
CA TYR A 314 4.02 8.40 1.32
C TYR A 314 5.04 7.38 0.78
N ILE A 315 5.59 7.67 -0.39
CA ILE A 315 6.46 6.78 -1.18
C ILE A 315 7.75 7.48 -1.61
N CYS A 316 8.37 8.19 -0.66
CA CYS A 316 9.61 8.93 -0.83
C CYS A 316 10.82 7.99 -0.89
N ASP A 317 11.75 8.24 -1.82
CA ASP A 317 12.99 7.47 -2.01
C ASP A 317 12.75 5.96 -2.22
N ILE A 318 11.77 5.63 -3.08
CA ILE A 318 11.37 4.26 -3.39
C ILE A 318 11.77 3.89 -4.82
N ASN A 319 12.14 2.62 -5.00
CA ASN A 319 12.37 2.06 -6.33
C ASN A 319 11.05 1.53 -6.92
N LEU A 320 10.57 2.20 -7.97
CA LEU A 320 9.44 1.85 -8.83
C LEU A 320 9.90 1.67 -10.29
N SER A 321 11.19 1.40 -10.51
CA SER A 321 11.74 1.23 -11.87
C SER A 321 11.03 0.07 -12.58
N GLU A 322 10.68 0.29 -13.84
CA GLU A 322 9.94 -0.66 -14.68
C GLU A 322 8.57 -1.11 -14.13
N ALA A 323 8.04 -0.45 -13.09
CA ALA A 323 6.73 -0.78 -12.53
C ALA A 323 5.60 -0.33 -13.48
N ASN A 324 4.48 -1.06 -13.48
CA ASN A 324 3.30 -0.69 -14.25
C ASN A 324 2.26 0.02 -13.37
N LEU A 325 2.21 1.34 -13.43
CA LEU A 325 1.26 2.22 -12.72
C LEU A 325 0.15 2.74 -13.65
N SER A 326 -0.12 2.06 -14.78
CA SER A 326 -1.09 2.56 -15.77
C SER A 326 -2.49 2.70 -15.15
N GLY A 327 -3.08 3.88 -15.34
CA GLY A 327 -4.37 4.26 -14.76
C GLY A 327 -4.41 4.35 -13.22
N ALA A 328 -3.26 4.30 -12.53
CA ALA A 328 -3.22 4.41 -11.07
C ALA A 328 -3.61 5.82 -10.59
N ASN A 329 -4.21 5.91 -9.40
CA ASN A 329 -4.50 7.18 -8.75
C ASN A 329 -3.38 7.53 -7.75
N LEU A 330 -2.54 8.49 -8.09
CA LEU A 330 -1.44 9.02 -7.28
C LEU A 330 -1.74 10.44 -6.77
N THR A 331 -3.03 10.83 -6.70
CA THR A 331 -3.42 12.19 -6.29
C THR A 331 -2.87 12.52 -4.91
N GLY A 332 -2.05 13.58 -4.81
CA GLY A 332 -1.42 14.01 -3.56
C GLY A 332 -0.35 13.06 -3.01
N ALA A 333 0.11 12.08 -3.79
CA ALA A 333 1.16 11.15 -3.35
C ALA A 333 2.51 11.87 -3.22
N ASN A 334 3.29 11.49 -2.20
CA ASN A 334 4.66 11.96 -2.02
C ASN A 334 5.63 10.98 -2.68
N LEU A 335 6.10 11.33 -3.89
CA LEU A 335 7.06 10.61 -4.73
C LEU A 335 8.45 11.28 -4.71
N ARG A 336 8.75 12.11 -3.71
CA ARG A 336 10.04 12.80 -3.62
C ARG A 336 11.19 11.79 -3.70
N LYS A 337 12.19 12.04 -4.57
CA LYS A 337 13.34 11.15 -4.81
C LYS A 337 12.99 9.72 -5.31
N ALA A 338 11.75 9.44 -5.70
CA ALA A 338 11.38 8.12 -6.21
C ALA A 338 12.08 7.83 -7.54
N LYS A 339 12.47 6.57 -7.75
CA LYS A 339 13.01 6.07 -9.02
C LYS A 339 11.88 5.43 -9.81
N LEU A 340 11.50 6.04 -10.93
CA LEU A 340 10.44 5.64 -11.84
C LEU A 340 11.00 5.34 -13.25
N ILE A 341 12.27 4.92 -13.32
CA ILE A 341 12.99 4.71 -14.58
C ILE A 341 12.26 3.63 -15.39
N GLY A 342 11.83 3.94 -16.61
CA GLY A 342 11.09 3.01 -17.47
C GLY A 342 9.69 2.61 -16.96
N ALA A 343 9.15 3.27 -15.93
CA ALA A 343 7.83 2.94 -15.40
C ALA A 343 6.70 3.33 -16.36
N ASP A 344 5.62 2.57 -16.38
CA ASP A 344 4.41 2.89 -17.15
C ASP A 344 3.41 3.67 -16.29
N LEU A 345 3.34 4.98 -16.48
CA LEU A 345 2.41 5.91 -15.81
C LEU A 345 1.28 6.35 -16.75
N SER A 346 1.02 5.61 -17.83
CA SER A 346 0.02 6.02 -18.82
C SER A 346 -1.37 6.15 -18.19
N ASN A 347 -2.04 7.27 -18.45
CA ASN A 347 -3.34 7.63 -17.88
C ASN A 347 -3.39 7.69 -16.34
N ALA A 348 -2.24 7.73 -15.65
CA ALA A 348 -2.20 7.87 -14.19
C ALA A 348 -2.57 9.30 -13.76
N ASN A 349 -3.19 9.43 -12.59
CA ASN A 349 -3.50 10.74 -12.00
C ASN A 349 -2.45 11.11 -10.95
N LEU A 350 -1.51 11.99 -11.29
CA LEU A 350 -0.50 12.56 -10.40
C LEU A 350 -0.85 13.98 -9.92
N SER A 351 -2.13 14.38 -9.98
CA SER A 351 -2.51 15.72 -9.54
C SER A 351 -2.13 15.96 -8.08
N ASN A 352 -1.59 17.14 -7.76
CA ASN A 352 -1.05 17.50 -6.44
C ASN A 352 0.09 16.61 -5.93
N ALA A 353 0.68 15.73 -6.76
CA ALA A 353 1.77 14.86 -6.32
C ALA A 353 3.08 15.64 -6.11
N ASN A 354 3.91 15.15 -5.18
CA ASN A 354 5.24 15.68 -4.95
C ASN A 354 6.30 14.87 -5.70
N LEU A 355 6.85 15.43 -6.79
CA LEU A 355 7.85 14.82 -7.67
C LEU A 355 9.25 15.43 -7.49
N LEU A 356 9.50 16.18 -6.42
CA LEU A 356 10.80 16.80 -6.17
C LEU A 356 11.93 15.75 -6.24
N GLU A 357 12.94 15.98 -7.07
CA GLU A 357 14.10 15.07 -7.25
C GLU A 357 13.74 13.65 -7.72
N ALA A 358 12.52 13.40 -8.20
CA ALA A 358 12.14 12.09 -8.75
C ALA A 358 12.84 11.84 -10.09
N ASN A 359 13.18 10.59 -10.37
CA ASN A 359 13.74 10.19 -11.67
C ASN A 359 12.71 9.43 -12.49
N LEU A 360 12.14 10.07 -13.51
CA LEU A 360 11.17 9.50 -14.47
C LEU A 360 11.81 9.24 -15.85
N GLU A 361 13.13 9.06 -15.93
CA GLU A 361 13.83 8.74 -17.18
C GLU A 361 13.19 7.54 -17.90
N GLY A 362 12.82 7.72 -19.17
CA GLY A 362 12.18 6.66 -19.96
C GLY A 362 10.78 6.24 -19.52
N ALA A 363 10.17 6.91 -18.53
CA ALA A 363 8.80 6.59 -18.10
C ALA A 363 7.76 6.96 -19.17
N ASN A 364 6.69 6.17 -19.28
CA ASN A 364 5.56 6.50 -20.14
C ASN A 364 4.54 7.37 -19.39
N LEU A 365 4.50 8.67 -19.70
CA LEU A 365 3.56 9.64 -19.12
C LEU A 365 2.37 9.96 -20.04
N THR A 366 2.11 9.13 -21.07
CA THR A 366 1.03 9.38 -22.03
C THR A 366 -0.33 9.46 -21.32
N GLY A 367 -1.00 10.62 -21.42
CA GLY A 367 -2.31 10.85 -20.79
C GLY A 367 -2.27 11.03 -19.26
N ALA A 368 -1.09 11.12 -18.65
CA ALA A 368 -0.97 11.34 -17.21
C ALA A 368 -1.42 12.77 -16.82
N ASN A 369 -2.13 12.91 -15.70
CA ASN A 369 -2.53 14.20 -15.17
C ASN A 369 -1.51 14.70 -14.12
N LEU A 370 -0.79 15.80 -14.40
CA LEU A 370 0.16 16.44 -13.47
C LEU A 370 -0.35 17.78 -12.91
N GLU A 371 -1.66 18.02 -12.94
CA GLU A 371 -2.24 19.27 -12.42
C GLU A 371 -1.89 19.50 -10.93
N GLN A 372 -1.32 20.66 -10.63
CA GLN A 372 -0.80 21.10 -9.33
C GLN A 372 0.30 20.19 -8.75
N ALA A 373 0.86 19.25 -9.53
CA ALA A 373 2.03 18.50 -9.12
C ALA A 373 3.23 19.45 -8.94
N ILE A 374 4.10 19.17 -7.97
CA ILE A 374 5.30 19.96 -7.73
C ILE A 374 6.55 19.19 -8.17
N TYR A 375 7.49 19.87 -8.82
CA TYR A 375 8.77 19.30 -9.25
C TYR A 375 9.88 20.35 -9.14
N ASN A 376 11.15 19.96 -9.25
CA ASN A 376 12.27 20.90 -9.22
C ASN A 376 13.28 20.61 -10.35
N GLU A 377 14.35 21.39 -10.40
CA GLU A 377 15.44 21.26 -11.37
C GLU A 377 16.13 19.88 -11.35
N ASN A 378 16.03 19.14 -10.26
CA ASN A 378 16.60 17.79 -10.11
C ASN A 378 15.61 16.69 -10.50
N THR A 379 14.35 17.03 -10.78
CA THR A 379 13.37 16.05 -11.29
C THR A 379 13.70 15.74 -12.74
N VAL A 380 13.94 14.47 -13.05
CA VAL A 380 14.27 14.00 -14.40
C VAL A 380 12.99 13.53 -15.08
N PHE A 381 12.62 14.15 -16.19
CA PHE A 381 11.49 13.71 -17.03
C PHE A 381 11.98 12.94 -18.28
N PRO A 382 11.10 12.19 -18.96
CA PRO A 382 11.41 11.61 -20.27
C PRO A 382 11.86 12.66 -21.30
N THR A 383 12.71 12.26 -22.26
CA THR A 383 13.46 13.14 -23.18
C THR A 383 12.61 14.13 -24.01
N ASP A 384 11.31 13.87 -24.18
CA ASP A 384 10.37 14.73 -24.93
C ASP A 384 9.20 15.22 -24.08
N PHE A 385 9.23 14.98 -22.78
CA PHE A 385 8.16 15.38 -21.87
C PHE A 385 8.46 16.76 -21.29
N VAL A 386 7.62 17.73 -21.64
CA VAL A 386 7.62 19.04 -20.99
C VAL A 386 6.48 19.04 -19.97
N PRO A 387 6.74 19.18 -18.66
CA PRO A 387 5.69 19.42 -17.70
C PRO A 387 4.98 20.73 -18.07
N GLU A 388 3.79 20.61 -18.66
CA GLU A 388 2.98 21.73 -19.13
C GLU A 388 2.55 22.66 -17.98
N LYS A 389 1.87 23.77 -18.33
CA LYS A 389 1.36 24.88 -17.48
C LYS A 389 0.63 24.50 -16.18
N ASN A 390 0.35 23.23 -15.94
CA ASN A 390 -0.45 22.77 -14.82
C ASN A 390 0.38 22.23 -13.66
N ALA A 391 1.69 21.96 -13.82
CA ALA A 391 2.57 21.63 -12.72
C ALA A 391 3.35 22.86 -12.23
N TYR A 392 3.76 22.85 -10.95
CA TYR A 392 4.51 23.93 -10.32
C TYR A 392 6.00 23.58 -10.24
N LEU A 393 6.83 24.38 -10.92
CA LEU A 393 8.28 24.33 -10.76
C LEU A 393 8.68 25.00 -9.44
N ILE A 394 9.28 24.23 -8.53
CA ILE A 394 9.87 24.67 -7.28
C ILE A 394 11.36 24.88 -7.52
N ALA A 395 11.73 26.11 -7.88
CA ALA A 395 13.11 26.49 -8.15
C ALA A 395 13.34 27.99 -7.84
N PRO A 396 14.59 28.46 -7.75
CA PRO A 396 14.90 29.88 -7.64
C PRO A 396 14.26 30.70 -8.76
N CYS A 397 13.81 31.91 -8.44
CA CYS A 397 13.17 32.86 -9.37
C CYS A 397 11.94 32.34 -10.12
N SER A 398 11.38 31.18 -9.72
CA SER A 398 10.17 30.62 -10.31
C SER A 398 8.95 31.48 -10.01
N SER A 399 7.97 31.45 -10.93
CA SER A 399 6.69 32.12 -10.73
C SER A 399 5.65 31.14 -10.19
N LEU A 400 5.27 31.32 -8.94
CA LEU A 400 4.27 30.55 -8.19
C LEU A 400 3.11 31.46 -7.74
N THR A 401 2.82 32.51 -8.51
CA THR A 401 1.74 33.45 -8.20
C THR A 401 0.40 32.71 -8.21
N ASN A 402 -0.40 32.89 -7.16
CA ASN A 402 -1.66 32.17 -6.93
C ASN A 402 -1.53 30.63 -6.85
N ALA A 403 -0.32 30.09 -6.73
CA ALA A 403 -0.14 28.64 -6.66
C ALA A 403 -0.84 28.07 -5.41
N ASN A 404 -1.52 26.93 -5.59
CA ASN A 404 -2.05 26.17 -4.47
C ASN A 404 -1.03 25.12 -4.02
N LEU A 405 -0.33 25.41 -2.93
CA LEU A 405 0.69 24.58 -2.30
C LEU A 405 0.28 24.18 -0.88
N ALA A 406 -1.02 24.16 -0.59
CA ALA A 406 -1.52 23.86 0.75
C ALA A 406 -1.16 22.44 1.17
N GLY A 407 -0.58 22.30 2.35
CA GLY A 407 -0.11 21.02 2.89
C GLY A 407 1.09 20.40 2.16
N ALA A 408 1.68 21.09 1.18
CA ALA A 408 2.81 20.57 0.42
C ALA A 408 4.05 20.34 1.32
N ASP A 409 4.80 19.27 1.02
CA ASP A 409 6.10 19.01 1.63
C ASP A 409 7.22 19.65 0.80
N LEU A 410 7.61 20.86 1.22
CA LEU A 410 8.61 21.73 0.62
C LEU A 410 9.83 21.87 1.54
N LYS A 411 10.15 20.85 2.34
CA LYS A 411 11.32 20.88 3.20
C LYS A 411 12.60 21.06 2.39
N GLN A 412 13.48 21.93 2.89
CA GLN A 412 14.81 22.20 2.36
C GLN A 412 14.86 22.58 0.87
N VAL A 413 13.74 23.05 0.29
CA VAL A 413 13.73 23.51 -1.11
C VAL A 413 14.43 24.86 -1.24
N ASN A 414 14.90 25.15 -2.45
CA ASN A 414 15.42 26.46 -2.80
C ASN A 414 14.38 27.23 -3.63
N LEU A 415 13.81 28.27 -3.04
CA LEU A 415 12.85 29.20 -3.61
C LEU A 415 13.39 30.64 -3.55
N THR A 416 14.72 30.81 -3.55
CA THR A 416 15.35 32.13 -3.53
C THR A 416 14.83 32.99 -4.69
N GLY A 417 14.35 34.19 -4.38
CA GLY A 417 13.79 35.12 -5.36
C GLY A 417 12.49 34.67 -6.04
N ALA A 418 11.88 33.56 -5.61
CA ALA A 418 10.65 33.06 -6.22
C ALA A 418 9.46 34.01 -5.97
N ASN A 419 8.53 34.09 -6.92
CA ASN A 419 7.33 34.90 -6.81
C ASN A 419 6.13 34.05 -6.37
N LEU A 420 5.88 34.01 -5.06
CA LEU A 420 4.76 33.32 -4.39
C LEU A 420 3.62 34.30 -4.01
N LYS A 421 3.49 35.43 -4.71
CA LYS A 421 2.44 36.41 -4.44
C LYS A 421 1.05 35.74 -4.46
N TRP A 422 0.27 35.98 -3.42
CA TRP A 422 -1.06 35.39 -3.21
C TRP A 422 -1.13 33.85 -3.24
N ALA A 423 0.01 33.15 -3.17
CA ALA A 423 0.02 31.70 -3.11
C ALA A 423 -0.67 31.18 -1.84
N ASN A 424 -1.31 30.03 -1.93
CA ASN A 424 -1.86 29.32 -0.78
C ASN A 424 -0.85 28.27 -0.30
N ILE A 425 -0.15 28.58 0.79
CA ILE A 425 0.89 27.75 1.41
C ILE A 425 0.41 27.29 2.81
N ASN A 426 -0.91 27.27 3.03
CA ASN A 426 -1.53 26.92 4.30
C ASN A 426 -1.10 25.51 4.73
N SER A 427 -0.64 25.36 5.98
CA SER A 427 -0.24 24.09 6.57
C SER A 427 0.88 23.35 5.82
N ALA A 428 1.54 23.99 4.85
CA ALA A 428 2.66 23.40 4.14
C ALA A 428 3.89 23.32 5.05
N SER A 429 4.79 22.38 4.74
CA SER A 429 6.06 22.22 5.44
C SER A 429 7.20 22.79 4.62
N LEU A 430 7.74 23.93 5.04
CA LEU A 430 8.89 24.60 4.44
C LEU A 430 10.12 24.55 5.36
N GLU A 431 10.16 23.66 6.34
CA GLU A 431 11.26 23.55 7.30
C GLU A 431 12.64 23.54 6.60
N GLY A 432 13.51 24.48 7.00
CA GLY A 432 14.85 24.64 6.43
C GLY A 432 14.93 25.11 4.97
N ALA A 433 13.82 25.51 4.35
CA ALA A 433 13.81 26.05 2.99
C ALA A 433 14.50 27.42 2.89
N ASP A 434 15.02 27.73 1.71
CA ASP A 434 15.56 29.04 1.36
C ASP A 434 14.54 29.83 0.54
N LEU A 435 13.96 30.86 1.13
CA LEU A 435 13.03 31.82 0.52
C LEU A 435 13.61 33.24 0.56
N SER A 436 14.94 33.37 0.60
CA SER A 436 15.59 34.68 0.58
C SER A 436 15.16 35.45 -0.67
N GLU A 437 14.87 36.74 -0.53
CA GLU A 437 14.42 37.63 -1.61
C GLU A 437 13.08 37.22 -2.28
N ALA A 438 12.39 36.20 -1.77
CA ALA A 438 11.12 35.74 -2.35
C ALA A 438 10.00 36.76 -2.12
N ASN A 439 9.08 36.86 -3.09
CA ASN A 439 7.86 37.65 -2.96
C ASN A 439 6.70 36.77 -2.48
N LEU A 440 6.34 36.91 -1.22
CA LEU A 440 5.22 36.26 -0.52
C LEU A 440 4.09 37.25 -0.20
N SER A 441 4.04 38.40 -0.88
CA SER A 441 3.06 39.45 -0.57
C SER A 441 1.63 38.93 -0.69
N GLY A 442 0.85 39.15 0.35
CA GLY A 442 -0.54 38.67 0.46
C GLY A 442 -0.72 37.15 0.44
N ALA A 443 0.35 36.34 0.49
CA ALA A 443 0.26 34.89 0.51
C ALA A 443 -0.41 34.37 1.79
N ASN A 444 -1.01 33.19 1.72
CA ASN A 444 -1.58 32.51 2.87
C ASN A 444 -0.62 31.46 3.41
N LEU A 445 0.05 31.77 4.51
CA LEU A 445 0.98 30.88 5.22
C LEU A 445 0.42 30.40 6.57
N THR A 446 -0.89 30.55 6.79
CA THR A 446 -1.55 30.14 8.03
C THR A 446 -1.17 28.70 8.38
N ARG A 447 -0.71 28.47 9.62
CA ARG A 447 -0.25 27.16 10.13
C ARG A 447 0.92 26.50 9.39
N ALA A 448 1.58 27.21 8.47
CA ALA A 448 2.74 26.66 7.78
C ALA A 448 3.91 26.43 8.76
N ASN A 449 4.72 25.42 8.47
CA ASN A 449 5.96 25.18 9.19
C ASN A 449 7.14 25.83 8.45
N LEU A 450 7.61 26.96 8.95
CA LEU A 450 8.76 27.73 8.47
C LEU A 450 9.94 27.67 9.48
N CYS A 451 10.01 26.65 10.34
CA CYS A 451 11.14 26.51 11.26
C CYS A 451 12.47 26.47 10.52
N ASN A 452 13.47 27.18 11.04
CA ASN A 452 14.84 27.27 10.48
C ASN A 452 14.91 27.71 9.01
N THR A 453 13.88 28.39 8.49
CA THR A 453 13.88 28.91 7.12
C THR A 453 14.75 30.15 6.97
N LYS A 454 15.26 30.36 5.75
CA LYS A 454 15.85 31.64 5.36
C LYS A 454 14.81 32.46 4.61
N LEU A 455 14.54 33.64 5.11
CA LEU A 455 13.57 34.62 4.59
C LEU A 455 14.25 36.00 4.50
N ILE A 456 15.57 36.01 4.25
CA ILE A 456 16.37 37.23 4.22
C ILE A 456 15.85 38.11 3.08
N GLN A 457 15.49 39.36 3.37
CA GLN A 457 14.93 40.29 2.38
C GLN A 457 13.64 39.81 1.67
N ALA A 458 12.96 38.78 2.18
CA ALA A 458 11.71 38.31 1.62
C ALA A 458 10.59 39.34 1.81
N ASP A 459 9.71 39.51 0.82
CA ASP A 459 8.54 40.38 0.92
C ASP A 459 7.29 39.58 1.32
N MET A 460 6.91 39.65 2.60
CA MET A 460 5.71 39.06 3.19
C MET A 460 4.68 40.15 3.54
N SER A 461 4.69 41.30 2.86
CA SER A 461 3.75 42.39 3.13
C SER A 461 2.30 41.93 2.97
N GLY A 462 1.48 42.15 4.00
CA GLY A 462 0.07 41.73 4.03
C GLY A 462 -0.16 40.21 4.05
N ALA A 463 0.88 39.39 4.23
CA ALA A 463 0.74 37.94 4.29
C ALA A 463 -0.05 37.48 5.53
N LYS A 464 -0.76 36.36 5.40
CA LYS A 464 -1.46 35.69 6.50
C LYS A 464 -0.50 34.67 7.14
N LEU A 465 0.01 34.99 8.32
CA LEU A 465 0.99 34.20 9.08
C LEU A 465 0.41 33.73 10.42
N SER A 466 -0.92 33.69 10.58
CA SER A 466 -1.54 33.22 11.83
C SER A 466 -1.14 31.79 12.15
N GLU A 467 -0.80 31.52 13.42
CA GLU A 467 -0.40 30.19 13.91
C GLU A 467 0.82 29.56 13.17
N THR A 468 1.59 30.35 12.43
CA THR A 468 2.76 29.89 11.67
C THR A 468 3.91 29.54 12.61
N LYS A 469 4.68 28.48 12.31
CA LYS A 469 5.89 28.14 13.05
C LYS A 469 7.11 28.79 12.38
N LEU A 470 7.72 29.79 13.01
CA LEU A 470 8.90 30.52 12.55
C LEU A 470 10.11 30.32 13.49
N ALA A 471 10.06 29.31 14.35
CA ALA A 471 11.13 29.08 15.32
C ALA A 471 12.49 28.91 14.62
N GLY A 472 13.48 29.70 15.03
CA GLY A 472 14.83 29.71 14.44
C GLY A 472 14.92 30.27 13.01
N ALA A 473 13.83 30.79 12.43
CA ALA A 473 13.87 31.36 11.08
C ALA A 473 14.70 32.66 11.02
N ASN A 474 15.30 32.93 9.85
CA ASN A 474 16.06 34.14 9.58
C ASN A 474 15.29 35.09 8.66
N LEU A 475 14.68 36.12 9.25
CA LEU A 475 13.91 37.18 8.60
C LEU A 475 14.69 38.51 8.54
N THR A 476 16.03 38.45 8.45
CA THR A 476 16.84 39.67 8.37
C THR A 476 16.41 40.53 7.18
N ALA A 477 16.11 41.80 7.44
CA ALA A 477 15.61 42.76 6.44
C ALA A 477 14.35 42.33 5.67
N ALA A 478 13.57 41.37 6.19
CA ALA A 478 12.31 40.96 5.59
C ALA A 478 11.22 42.04 5.73
N LYS A 479 10.31 42.11 4.76
CA LYS A 479 9.14 43.02 4.81
C LYS A 479 7.91 42.27 5.28
N LEU A 480 7.37 42.66 6.42
CA LEU A 480 6.15 42.12 7.05
C LEU A 480 5.11 43.22 7.33
N ASN A 481 5.20 44.33 6.60
CA ASN A 481 4.27 45.46 6.76
C ASN A 481 2.83 44.96 6.62
N THR A 482 1.97 45.28 7.59
CA THR A 482 0.54 44.84 7.67
C THR A 482 0.31 43.33 7.74
N ALA A 483 1.35 42.51 7.89
CA ALA A 483 1.20 41.06 8.00
C ALA A 483 0.49 40.65 9.30
N ASN A 484 -0.24 39.54 9.25
CA ASN A 484 -0.94 39.00 10.41
C ASN A 484 -0.16 37.81 10.99
N LEU A 485 0.57 38.03 12.09
CA LEU A 485 1.34 37.02 12.82
C LEU A 485 0.65 36.58 14.12
N MET A 486 -0.67 36.70 14.22
CA MET A 486 -1.40 36.27 15.42
C MET A 486 -1.07 34.83 15.79
N GLN A 487 -0.70 34.60 17.06
CA GLN A 487 -0.35 33.27 17.58
C GLN A 487 0.81 32.57 16.86
N ALA A 488 1.59 33.27 16.02
CA ALA A 488 2.77 32.70 15.39
C ALA A 488 3.83 32.34 16.45
N ASP A 489 4.60 31.29 16.21
CA ASP A 489 5.76 30.92 17.01
C ASP A 489 7.02 31.55 16.43
N LEU A 490 7.56 32.55 17.11
CA LEU A 490 8.72 33.35 16.70
C LEU A 490 9.88 33.16 17.69
N ASN A 491 9.96 31.99 18.32
CA ASN A 491 11.05 31.64 19.22
C ASN A 491 12.41 31.64 18.48
N CYS A 492 13.42 32.27 19.07
CA CYS A 492 14.78 32.36 18.51
C CYS A 492 14.84 32.88 17.05
N THR A 493 13.83 33.61 16.59
CA THR A 493 13.77 34.15 15.23
C THR A 493 14.69 35.37 15.11
N ASN A 494 15.42 35.47 13.99
CA ASN A 494 16.20 36.65 13.68
C ASN A 494 15.39 37.62 12.81
N LEU A 495 15.00 38.76 13.36
CA LEU A 495 14.23 39.84 12.72
C LEU A 495 15.06 41.12 12.60
N THR A 496 16.39 41.01 12.57
CA THR A 496 17.30 42.16 12.47
C THR A 496 16.94 43.00 11.24
N ALA A 497 16.75 44.31 11.43
CA ALA A 497 16.38 45.26 10.38
C ALA A 497 15.09 44.93 9.60
N ALA A 498 14.22 44.04 10.09
CA ALA A 498 12.95 43.71 9.45
C ALA A 498 11.95 44.88 9.52
N GLU A 499 11.05 44.98 8.53
CA GLU A 499 9.98 45.97 8.48
C GLU A 499 8.65 45.34 8.94
N LEU A 500 8.11 45.74 10.08
CA LEU A 500 6.87 45.23 10.68
C LEU A 500 5.82 46.34 10.91
N CYS A 501 5.83 47.40 10.09
CA CYS A 501 4.91 48.52 10.28
C CYS A 501 3.46 48.03 10.26
N ASN A 502 2.69 48.34 11.30
CA ASN A 502 1.30 47.91 11.48
C ASN A 502 1.07 46.39 11.44
N ALA A 503 2.09 45.57 11.66
CA ALA A 503 1.91 44.12 11.78
C ALA A 503 1.14 43.75 13.05
N ASN A 504 0.37 42.66 13.00
CA ASN A 504 -0.37 42.15 14.14
C ASN A 504 0.33 40.95 14.77
N LEU A 505 0.90 41.10 15.96
CA LEU A 505 1.59 40.03 16.69
C LEU A 505 0.85 39.62 17.98
N LYS A 506 -0.47 39.89 18.06
CA LYS A 506 -1.27 39.54 19.23
C LYS A 506 -1.15 38.03 19.53
N ASN A 507 -0.84 37.71 20.79
CA ASN A 507 -0.64 36.36 21.31
C ASN A 507 0.46 35.52 20.61
N ALA A 508 1.35 36.15 19.84
CA ALA A 508 2.50 35.42 19.29
C ALA A 508 3.47 34.99 20.40
N LYS A 509 4.14 33.86 20.18
CA LYS A 509 5.07 33.26 21.14
C LYS A 509 6.48 33.72 20.82
N PHE A 510 7.18 34.26 21.81
CA PHE A 510 8.55 34.72 21.67
C PHE A 510 9.38 34.36 22.89
N ASN A 511 10.47 33.65 22.65
CA ASN A 511 11.57 33.49 23.58
C ASN A 511 12.86 33.79 22.81
N ALA A 512 13.54 34.87 23.21
CA ALA A 512 14.79 35.35 22.64
C ALA A 512 14.81 35.64 21.12
N PRO A 513 13.78 36.27 20.50
CA PRO A 513 13.94 36.79 19.15
C PRO A 513 14.88 38.01 19.12
N ASN A 514 15.50 38.25 17.98
CA ASN A 514 16.35 39.42 17.75
C ASN A 514 15.66 40.44 16.84
N PHE A 515 15.18 41.55 17.40
CA PHE A 515 14.57 42.68 16.69
C PHE A 515 15.52 43.88 16.53
N SER A 516 16.84 43.68 16.64
CA SER A 516 17.78 44.82 16.57
C SER A 516 17.61 45.60 15.26
N GLY A 517 17.47 46.93 15.38
CA GLY A 517 17.28 47.82 14.24
C GLY A 517 15.99 47.61 13.43
N ALA A 518 15.08 46.75 13.87
CA ALA A 518 13.82 46.49 13.17
C ALA A 518 12.88 47.70 13.25
N ASN A 519 12.04 47.88 12.22
CA ASN A 519 11.00 48.90 12.20
C ASN A 519 9.65 48.29 12.62
N LEU A 520 9.26 48.51 13.88
CA LEU A 520 8.01 48.04 14.48
C LEU A 520 7.01 49.19 14.71
N SER A 521 7.04 50.26 13.90
CA SER A 521 6.15 51.39 14.13
C SER A 521 4.68 51.00 14.01
N GLY A 522 3.84 51.39 14.98
CA GLY A 522 2.40 51.07 14.99
C GLY A 522 2.06 49.60 15.25
N VAL A 523 3.02 48.78 15.67
CA VAL A 523 2.80 47.36 15.96
C VAL A 523 1.84 47.16 17.15
N ASN A 524 1.06 46.08 17.14
CA ASN A 524 0.24 45.68 18.28
C ASN A 524 0.90 44.54 19.07
N LEU A 525 1.32 44.83 20.31
CA LEU A 525 2.03 43.95 21.24
C LEU A 525 1.32 43.84 22.62
N VAL A 526 0.01 44.14 22.68
CA VAL A 526 -0.76 44.18 23.93
C VAL A 526 -0.68 42.86 24.71
N GLY A 527 -0.38 42.97 26.00
CA GLY A 527 -0.43 41.84 26.96
C GLY A 527 0.61 40.75 26.75
N LEU A 528 1.65 40.99 25.94
CA LEU A 528 2.69 39.99 25.68
C LEU A 528 3.76 39.96 26.78
N SER A 529 4.24 38.76 27.12
CA SER A 529 5.48 38.57 27.88
C SER A 529 6.65 38.48 26.92
N ILE A 530 7.53 39.48 26.94
CA ILE A 530 8.56 39.66 25.93
C ILE A 530 9.93 39.53 26.56
N ASN A 531 10.70 38.54 26.09
CA ASN A 531 12.12 38.39 26.35
C ASN A 531 12.88 38.41 25.01
N ALA A 532 13.37 39.58 24.59
CA ALA A 532 13.88 39.81 23.25
C ALA A 532 14.93 40.94 23.21
N ASN A 533 15.65 41.06 22.10
CA ASN A 533 16.54 42.20 21.85
C ASN A 533 15.88 43.24 20.94
N PHE A 534 15.70 44.48 21.40
CA PHE A 534 15.15 45.61 20.63
C PHE A 534 16.15 46.77 20.47
N SER A 535 17.46 46.52 20.62
CA SER A 535 18.47 47.58 20.47
C SER A 535 18.35 48.32 19.13
N GLY A 536 18.17 49.64 19.20
CA GLY A 536 18.00 50.51 18.02
C GLY A 536 16.70 50.30 17.23
N ALA A 537 15.73 49.53 17.75
CA ALA A 537 14.47 49.28 17.05
C ALA A 537 13.56 50.53 17.05
N ASN A 538 12.76 50.70 15.99
CA ASN A 538 11.73 51.74 15.93
C ASN A 538 10.38 51.18 16.38
N LEU A 539 9.96 51.50 17.61
CA LEU A 539 8.68 51.18 18.23
C LEU A 539 7.73 52.39 18.29
N SER A 540 7.93 53.41 17.44
CA SER A 540 7.09 54.61 17.48
C SER A 540 5.61 54.27 17.25
N LYS A 541 4.73 54.86 18.07
CA LYS A 541 3.28 54.60 18.08
C LYS A 541 2.88 53.14 18.30
N ALA A 542 3.79 52.28 18.76
CA ALA A 542 3.46 50.90 19.09
C ALA A 542 2.46 50.83 20.26
N ASN A 543 1.57 49.83 20.23
CA ASN A 543 0.68 49.53 21.35
C ASN A 543 1.27 48.40 22.21
N LEU A 544 1.80 48.77 23.36
CA LEU A 544 2.46 47.93 24.36
C LEU A 544 1.66 47.89 25.67
N CYS A 545 0.38 48.24 25.65
CA CYS A 545 -0.48 48.29 26.83
C CYS A 545 -0.49 46.92 27.54
N GLY A 546 -0.20 46.91 28.84
CA GLY A 546 -0.16 45.70 29.67
C GLY A 546 0.95 44.70 29.33
N ALA A 547 1.91 45.04 28.46
CA ALA A 547 3.00 44.13 28.11
C ALA A 547 3.99 43.96 29.28
N THR A 548 4.56 42.76 29.42
CA THR A 548 5.67 42.48 30.35
C THR A 548 7.00 42.59 29.59
N LEU A 549 7.75 43.65 29.88
CA LEU A 549 9.01 44.07 29.26
C LEU A 549 10.19 43.99 30.25
N TYR A 550 10.11 43.05 31.21
CA TYR A 550 11.06 42.92 32.31
C TYR A 550 12.49 42.61 31.79
N GLY A 551 13.49 43.41 32.19
CA GLY A 551 14.89 43.17 31.84
C GLY A 551 15.25 43.39 30.36
N LEU A 552 14.32 43.91 29.56
CA LEU A 552 14.44 43.96 28.10
C LEU A 552 15.55 44.89 27.61
N ASN A 553 16.24 44.54 26.52
CA ASN A 553 17.23 45.43 25.90
C ASN A 553 16.56 46.39 24.89
N LEU A 554 16.42 47.66 25.27
CA LEU A 554 15.82 48.75 24.49
C LEU A 554 16.82 49.89 24.24
N ILE A 555 18.13 49.64 24.35
CA ILE A 555 19.16 50.66 24.18
C ILE A 555 19.02 51.34 22.80
N GLY A 556 18.90 52.67 22.79
CA GLY A 556 18.76 53.46 21.57
C GLY A 556 17.45 53.25 20.79
N ALA A 557 16.47 52.53 21.35
CA ALA A 557 15.19 52.30 20.67
C ALA A 557 14.34 53.59 20.59
N ASN A 558 13.56 53.74 19.53
CA ASN A 558 12.61 54.84 19.37
C ASN A 558 11.20 54.40 19.78
N LEU A 559 10.72 54.84 20.94
CA LEU A 559 9.38 54.59 21.47
C LEU A 559 8.47 55.83 21.38
N THR A 560 8.77 56.79 20.48
CA THR A 560 8.01 58.05 20.39
C THR A 560 6.52 57.80 20.20
N GLY A 561 5.68 58.35 21.08
CA GLY A 561 4.22 58.21 21.02
C GLY A 561 3.69 56.79 21.25
N ALA A 562 4.48 55.87 21.79
CA ALA A 562 4.03 54.51 22.11
C ALA A 562 3.03 54.49 23.28
N ASP A 563 2.06 53.58 23.24
CA ASP A 563 1.13 53.32 24.35
C ASP A 563 1.69 52.24 25.26
N LEU A 564 2.23 52.63 26.42
CA LEU A 564 2.87 51.76 27.40
C LEU A 564 2.03 51.62 28.69
N ARG A 565 0.73 51.95 28.64
CA ARG A 565 -0.13 51.93 29.83
C ARG A 565 -0.14 50.57 30.52
N GLY A 566 0.07 50.55 31.83
CA GLY A 566 0.07 49.31 32.62
C GLY A 566 1.18 48.31 32.27
N SER A 567 2.20 48.70 31.50
CA SER A 567 3.30 47.80 31.14
C SER A 567 4.33 47.64 32.27
N ASN A 568 5.01 46.50 32.30
CA ASN A 568 6.09 46.24 33.26
C ASN A 568 7.46 46.38 32.59
N LEU A 569 8.14 47.51 32.79
CA LEU A 569 9.48 47.84 32.30
C LEU A 569 10.56 47.67 33.38
N ASN A 570 10.29 46.93 34.46
CA ASN A 570 11.26 46.78 35.54
C ASN A 570 12.55 46.13 35.02
N HIS A 571 13.72 46.62 35.45
CA HIS A 571 15.05 46.20 35.00
C HIS A 571 15.35 46.40 33.50
N ALA A 572 14.47 47.03 32.73
CA ALA A 572 14.72 47.27 31.30
C ALA A 572 15.93 48.19 31.07
N LYS A 573 16.68 47.92 30.00
CA LYS A 573 17.82 48.73 29.53
C LYS A 573 17.32 49.74 28.51
N LEU A 574 17.07 50.97 28.93
CA LEU A 574 16.50 52.06 28.13
C LEU A 574 17.55 53.16 27.84
N GLU A 575 18.84 52.87 28.00
CA GLU A 575 19.88 53.86 27.79
C GLU A 575 19.80 54.45 26.37
N LYS A 576 19.77 55.78 26.27
CA LYS A 576 19.62 56.53 24.99
C LYS A 576 18.33 56.22 24.21
N ALA A 577 17.34 55.57 24.81
CA ALA A 577 16.04 55.36 24.17
C ALA A 577 15.26 56.68 24.05
N ASN A 578 14.38 56.79 23.07
CA ASN A 578 13.52 57.96 22.90
C ASN A 578 12.06 57.62 23.25
N LEU A 579 11.59 58.07 24.41
CA LEU A 579 10.23 57.89 24.94
C LEU A 579 9.36 59.16 24.79
N LYS A 580 9.77 60.13 23.98
CA LYS A 580 9.01 61.37 23.77
C LYS A 580 7.54 61.08 23.43
N ASP A 581 6.62 61.80 24.06
CA ASP A 581 5.16 61.65 23.86
C ASP A 581 4.59 60.25 24.19
N ALA A 582 5.39 59.33 24.76
CA ALA A 582 4.91 57.99 25.12
C ALA A 582 3.99 58.03 26.34
N ASN A 583 2.94 57.21 26.34
CA ASN A 583 2.00 57.12 27.45
C ASN A 583 2.42 56.04 28.45
N LEU A 584 3.04 56.46 29.56
CA LEU A 584 3.52 55.58 30.64
C LEU A 584 2.50 55.41 31.79
N SER A 585 1.23 55.78 31.61
CA SER A 585 0.27 55.76 32.73
C SER A 585 0.10 54.36 33.32
N GLY A 586 0.45 54.19 34.60
CA GLY A 586 0.41 52.90 35.30
C GLY A 586 1.52 51.91 34.91
N ALA A 587 2.51 52.32 34.13
CA ALA A 587 3.69 51.50 33.85
C ALA A 587 4.64 51.44 35.05
N THR A 588 5.33 50.32 35.25
CA THR A 588 6.36 50.16 36.30
C THR A 588 7.76 50.22 35.69
N LEU A 589 8.68 51.00 36.27
CA LEU A 589 10.05 51.18 35.79
C LEU A 589 11.11 50.91 36.87
N GLU A 590 10.81 50.04 37.84
CA GLU A 590 11.72 49.76 38.95
C GLU A 590 13.06 49.19 38.43
N ASN A 591 14.19 49.76 38.86
CA ASN A 591 15.53 49.37 38.42
C ASN A 591 15.80 49.46 36.90
N ALA A 592 14.96 50.18 36.14
CA ALA A 592 15.21 50.45 34.73
C ALA A 592 16.43 51.36 34.56
N LYS A 593 17.25 51.12 33.54
CA LYS A 593 18.42 51.94 33.22
C LYS A 593 18.04 53.00 32.19
N LEU A 594 17.99 54.26 32.61
CA LEU A 594 17.46 55.37 31.79
C LEU A 594 18.53 56.39 31.36
N THR A 595 19.81 56.16 31.67
CA THR A 595 20.89 57.12 31.35
C THR A 595 20.88 57.53 29.87
N GLY A 596 20.73 58.84 29.62
CA GLY A 596 20.65 59.44 28.30
C GLY A 596 19.33 59.24 27.56
N ALA A 597 18.31 58.63 28.18
CA ALA A 597 16.99 58.45 27.56
C ALA A 597 16.23 59.78 27.46
N ILE A 598 15.50 59.98 26.37
CA ILE A 598 14.57 61.11 26.21
C ILE A 598 13.23 60.70 26.80
N MET A 599 12.76 61.38 27.83
CA MET A 599 11.53 61.09 28.57
C MET A 599 10.28 61.62 27.84
N PRO A 600 9.05 61.23 28.26
CA PRO A 600 7.82 61.68 27.59
C PRO A 600 7.65 63.19 27.46
N ASP A 601 8.21 63.97 28.40
CA ASP A 601 8.21 65.43 28.41
C ASP A 601 9.35 66.07 27.58
N SER A 602 10.08 65.27 26.81
CA SER A 602 11.26 65.66 26.01
C SER A 602 12.52 66.01 26.81
N THR A 603 12.57 65.77 28.13
CA THR A 603 13.80 65.93 28.92
C THR A 603 14.73 64.73 28.75
N THR A 604 16.03 64.92 28.95
CA THR A 604 16.99 63.81 28.96
C THR A 604 17.23 63.36 30.40
N HIS A 605 17.04 62.07 30.68
CA HIS A 605 17.34 61.48 31.97
C HIS A 605 18.86 61.28 32.13
N GLU A 606 19.42 61.76 33.23
CA GLU A 606 20.85 61.63 33.54
C GLU A 606 21.24 60.19 33.92
#